data_AF-A0A7L9BAX8-F1
#
_entry.id   AF-A0A7L9BAX8-F1
#
_cell.length_a   1.000
_cell.length_b   1.000
_cell.length_c   1.000
_cell.angle_alpha   90.00
_cell.angle_beta   90.00
_cell.angle_gamma   90.00
#
_symmetry.space_group_name_H-M   'P 1'
#
loop_
_entity.id
_entity.type
_entity.pdbx_description
1 polymer ?
#
loop_
_entity_poly.entity_id
_entity_poly.type
_entity_poly.pdbx_seq_one_letter_code
_entity_poly.pdbx_strand_id
1 'polypeptide(L)'
;MRLLNSTIVVVLIAFALPAKAQFARETSDPGKTISVYPNPAADDYVFVRMEDLDARQVKLTLHNIIGNEIRTETEVIDQHEIRMRIKDLAAGYYLIALRDEGSKFKGTFKFLKR
;
A
#
# COMPACT_ATOMS: atom_id res chain seq x y z
N MET A 1 -23.01 16.64 58.60
CA MET A 1 -23.65 15.62 57.74
C MET A 1 -23.46 16.05 56.29
N ARG A 2 -22.38 15.64 55.61
CA ARG A 2 -22.31 14.43 54.75
C ARG A 2 -23.44 14.35 53.73
N LEU A 3 -23.31 15.09 52.63
CA LEU A 3 -23.93 14.80 51.34
C LEU A 3 -22.93 15.14 50.22
N LEU A 4 -21.77 14.48 50.28
CA LEU A 4 -21.02 14.10 49.10
C LEU A 4 -21.74 12.86 48.55
N ASN A 5 -21.83 12.71 47.23
CA ASN A 5 -22.41 11.59 46.46
C ASN A 5 -23.75 11.95 45.81
N SER A 6 -23.72 12.42 44.57
CA SER A 6 -24.28 11.66 43.43
C SER A 6 -24.17 12.49 42.14
N THR A 7 -22.95 12.72 41.64
CA THR A 7 -22.75 13.28 40.29
C THR A 7 -21.52 12.67 39.63
N ILE A 8 -21.28 11.38 39.89
CA ILE A 8 -20.18 10.62 39.28
C ILE A 8 -20.71 9.23 38.93
N VAL A 9 -21.70 9.15 38.03
CA VAL A 9 -22.10 7.85 37.43
C VAL A 9 -22.34 7.93 35.92
N VAL A 10 -22.23 9.10 35.28
CA VAL A 10 -22.55 9.23 33.83
C VAL A 10 -21.31 9.36 32.92
N VAL A 11 -20.09 9.43 33.47
CA VAL A 11 -18.87 9.74 32.68
C VAL A 11 -18.06 8.50 32.23
N LEU A 12 -18.51 7.27 32.52
CA LEU A 12 -17.72 6.05 32.24
C LEU A 12 -18.21 5.18 31.07
N ILE A 13 -19.26 5.57 30.34
CA ILE A 13 -19.81 4.76 29.23
C ILE A 13 -19.49 5.38 27.84
N ALA A 14 -18.64 6.40 27.75
CA ALA A 14 -18.33 7.06 26.46
C ALA A 14 -17.12 6.48 25.70
N PHE A 15 -16.39 5.50 26.25
CA PHE A 15 -15.12 5.01 25.68
C PHE A 15 -15.19 3.64 24.99
N ALA A 16 -16.38 3.21 24.57
CA ALA A 16 -16.52 2.04 23.71
C ALA A 16 -16.98 2.45 22.30
N LEU A 17 -16.19 3.28 21.62
CA LEU A 17 -16.29 3.33 20.16
C LEU A 17 -15.59 2.08 19.61
N PRO A 18 -16.31 1.14 18.98
CA PRO A 18 -15.63 0.10 18.22
C PRO A 18 -14.91 0.81 17.08
N ALA A 19 -13.58 0.79 17.12
CA ALA A 19 -12.78 1.10 15.95
C ALA A 19 -13.17 0.08 14.88
N LYS A 20 -14.11 0.45 14.00
CA LYS A 20 -14.35 -0.28 12.77
C LYS A 20 -13.05 -0.17 11.98
N ALA A 21 -12.18 -1.16 12.12
CA ALA A 21 -11.10 -1.39 11.18
C ALA A 21 -11.76 -1.53 9.82
N GLN A 22 -11.77 -0.44 9.06
CA GLN A 22 -12.11 -0.47 7.64
C GLN A 22 -10.95 -1.19 6.98
N PHE A 23 -10.98 -2.53 7.01
CA PHE A 23 -10.25 -3.31 6.05
C PHE A 23 -10.72 -2.83 4.69
N ALA A 24 -9.83 -2.09 4.00
CA ALA A 24 -10.08 -1.61 2.67
C ALA A 24 -10.50 -2.83 1.84
N ARG A 25 -11.75 -2.80 1.40
CA ARG A 25 -12.28 -3.68 0.37
C ARG A 25 -11.25 -3.66 -0.77
N GLU A 26 -10.78 -4.83 -1.22
CA GLU A 26 -10.07 -4.97 -2.50
C GLU A 26 -11.07 -4.52 -3.58
N THR A 27 -11.17 -3.21 -3.80
CA THR A 27 -11.72 -2.66 -5.03
C THR A 27 -10.56 -2.69 -6.01
N SER A 28 -10.25 -3.88 -6.50
CA SER A 28 -9.55 -4.04 -7.77
C SER A 28 -10.49 -3.53 -8.86
N ASP A 29 -10.60 -2.21 -9.01
CA ASP A 29 -10.88 -1.59 -10.32
C ASP A 29 -10.49 -0.11 -10.42
N PRO A 30 -9.19 0.21 -10.57
CA PRO A 30 -8.71 1.22 -11.52
C PRO A 30 -8.29 0.55 -12.85
N GLY A 31 -8.94 -0.56 -13.19
CA GLY A 31 -8.52 -1.58 -14.14
C GLY A 31 -8.50 -1.12 -15.58
N LYS A 32 -7.35 -0.59 -15.99
CA LYS A 32 -6.58 -1.02 -17.16
C LYS A 32 -5.25 -0.30 -17.25
N THR A 33 -5.16 0.87 -16.61
CA THR A 33 -4.01 1.74 -16.71
C THR A 33 -2.76 1.17 -16.06
N ILE A 34 -2.87 0.48 -14.91
CA ILE A 34 -1.68 0.08 -14.13
C ILE A 34 -1.57 -1.44 -14.00
N SER A 35 -0.44 -1.99 -14.41
CA SER A 35 -0.15 -3.43 -14.38
C SER A 35 1.22 -3.73 -13.78
N VAL A 36 1.31 -4.85 -13.07
CA VAL A 36 2.55 -5.35 -12.46
C VAL A 36 2.87 -6.72 -13.03
N TYR A 37 4.05 -6.88 -13.63
CA TYR A 37 4.46 -8.13 -14.27
C TYR A 37 5.99 -8.35 -14.19
N PRO A 38 6.48 -9.59 -14.28
CA PRO A 38 5.70 -10.83 -14.21
C PRO A 38 5.10 -11.03 -12.82
N ASN A 39 3.92 -11.67 -12.76
CA ASN A 39 3.30 -12.08 -11.51
C ASN A 39 2.74 -13.50 -11.70
N PRO A 40 3.34 -14.54 -11.13
CA PRO A 40 4.45 -14.51 -10.16
C PRO A 40 5.78 -14.06 -10.75
N ALA A 41 6.58 -13.34 -9.96
CA ALA A 41 7.90 -12.86 -10.34
C ALA A 41 8.97 -13.90 -9.98
N ALA A 42 9.62 -14.46 -11.00
CA ALA A 42 10.69 -15.44 -10.85
C ALA A 42 12.09 -14.80 -10.95
N ASP A 43 12.20 -13.71 -11.70
CA ASP A 43 13.48 -13.10 -12.09
C ASP A 43 13.94 -12.00 -11.11
N ASP A 44 14.97 -11.27 -11.53
CA ASP A 44 15.61 -10.20 -10.75
C ASP A 44 14.77 -8.92 -10.66
N TYR A 45 13.73 -8.76 -11.50
CA TYR A 45 12.94 -7.53 -11.64
C TYR A 45 11.44 -7.79 -11.72
N VAL A 46 10.68 -6.80 -11.24
CA VAL A 46 9.26 -6.63 -11.58
C VAL A 46 9.06 -5.27 -12.24
N PHE A 47 8.13 -5.20 -13.16
CA PHE A 47 7.80 -4.02 -13.96
C PHE A 47 6.44 -3.50 -13.55
N VAL A 48 6.32 -2.18 -13.45
CA VAL A 48 5.07 -1.47 -13.21
C VAL A 48 4.82 -0.58 -14.43
N ARG A 49 3.83 -0.95 -15.24
CA ARG A 49 3.41 -0.18 -16.42
C ARG A 49 2.16 0.62 -16.09
N MET A 50 2.10 1.88 -16.51
CA MET A 50 1.08 2.86 -16.17
C MET A 50 0.67 3.67 -17.42
N GLU A 51 -0.46 3.37 -18.06
CA GLU A 51 -0.83 3.96 -19.36
C GLU A 51 -1.10 5.48 -19.31
N ASP A 52 -1.59 6.01 -18.18
CA ASP A 52 -2.03 7.41 -18.05
C ASP A 52 -1.18 8.24 -17.08
N LEU A 53 -0.04 7.69 -16.63
CA LEU A 53 0.85 8.36 -15.66
C LEU A 53 2.27 8.37 -16.17
N ASP A 54 2.92 9.53 -16.10
CA ASP A 54 4.35 9.64 -16.37
C ASP A 54 5.13 9.00 -15.22
N ALA A 55 5.96 8.02 -15.57
CA ALA A 55 6.83 7.28 -14.66
C ALA A 55 7.79 8.18 -13.87
N ARG A 56 8.14 9.36 -14.40
CA ARG A 56 8.99 10.34 -13.71
C ARG A 56 8.26 11.12 -12.63
N GLN A 57 6.93 11.13 -12.70
CA GLN A 57 6.04 11.87 -11.79
C GLN A 57 5.43 10.96 -10.71
N VAL A 58 5.88 9.72 -10.60
CA VAL A 58 5.35 8.79 -9.62
C VAL A 58 6.43 8.24 -8.72
N LYS A 59 6.03 7.95 -7.49
CA LYS A 59 6.83 7.29 -6.47
C LYS A 59 6.26 5.91 -6.20
N LEU A 60 7.09 4.90 -6.43
CA LEU A 60 6.82 3.53 -5.99
C LEU A 60 7.40 3.31 -4.60
N THR A 61 6.68 2.55 -3.78
CA THR A 61 7.16 2.11 -2.47
C THR A 61 6.81 0.64 -2.30
N LEU A 62 7.80 -0.18 -1.96
CA LEU A 62 7.60 -1.61 -1.76
C LEU A 62 7.33 -1.89 -0.29
N HIS A 63 6.36 -2.74 -0.01
CA HIS A 63 6.04 -3.23 1.32
C HIS A 63 5.96 -4.75 1.32
N ASN A 64 6.33 -5.39 2.43
CA ASN A 64 5.94 -6.79 2.65
C ASN A 64 4.44 -6.91 2.93
N ILE A 65 3.92 -8.14 2.96
CA ILE A 65 2.48 -8.40 3.20
C ILE A 65 1.97 -7.87 4.55
N ILE A 66 2.87 -7.64 5.52
CA ILE A 66 2.54 -7.09 6.86
C ILE A 66 2.61 -5.55 6.86
N GLY A 67 3.04 -4.93 5.75
CA GLY A 67 3.06 -3.47 5.56
C GLY A 67 4.41 -2.81 5.85
N ASN A 68 5.45 -3.56 6.22
CA ASN A 68 6.78 -2.97 6.43
C ASN A 68 7.38 -2.54 5.09
N GLU A 69 7.86 -1.30 5.03
CA GLU A 69 8.53 -0.76 3.85
C GLU A 69 9.88 -1.46 3.64
N ILE A 70 10.13 -1.87 2.40
CA ILE A 70 11.39 -2.48 1.96
C ILE A 70 12.04 -1.53 0.97
N ARG A 71 13.29 -1.18 1.25
CA ARG A 71 14.10 -0.38 0.33
C ARG A 71 14.53 -1.25 -0.83
N THR A 72 14.24 -0.79 -2.03
CA THR A 72 14.72 -1.41 -3.26
C THR A 72 15.02 -0.35 -4.31
N GLU A 73 15.84 -0.73 -5.28
CA GLU A 73 16.20 0.09 -6.43
C GLU A 73 15.04 0.10 -7.42
N THR A 74 14.63 1.30 -7.83
CA THR A 74 13.63 1.54 -8.88
C THR A 74 14.24 2.39 -9.97
N GLU A 75 13.92 2.09 -11.21
CA GLU A 75 14.44 2.81 -12.36
C GLU A 75 13.35 3.00 -13.40
N VAL A 76 13.21 4.24 -13.87
CA VAL A 76 12.32 4.59 -14.99
C VAL A 76 12.97 4.11 -16.28
N ILE A 77 12.35 3.15 -16.94
CA ILE A 77 12.88 2.57 -18.20
C ILE A 77 12.13 3.07 -19.43
N ASP A 78 10.93 3.60 -19.25
CA ASP A 78 10.14 4.27 -20.28
C ASP A 78 9.25 5.35 -19.67
N GLN A 79 8.59 6.17 -20.50
CA GLN A 79 7.66 7.22 -20.06
C GLN A 79 6.54 6.68 -19.16
N HIS A 80 6.14 5.43 -19.35
CA HIS A 80 5.01 4.80 -18.66
C HIS A 80 5.42 3.56 -17.87
N GLU A 81 6.72 3.34 -17.67
CA GLU A 81 7.23 2.08 -17.13
C GLU A 81 8.39 2.25 -16.17
N ILE A 82 8.27 1.59 -15.03
CA ILE A 82 9.30 1.55 -13.98
C ILE A 82 9.64 0.10 -13.72
N ARG A 83 10.93 -0.23 -13.71
CA ARG A 83 11.43 -1.50 -13.19
C ARG A 83 11.83 -1.36 -11.72
N MET A 84 11.58 -2.41 -10.95
CA MET A 84 11.96 -2.52 -9.56
C MET A 84 12.76 -3.80 -9.36
N ARG A 85 13.92 -3.69 -8.72
CA ARG A 85 14.76 -4.86 -8.41
C ARG A 85 14.13 -5.67 -7.28
N ILE A 86 14.06 -6.99 -7.43
CA ILE A 86 13.47 -7.91 -6.44
C ILE A 86 14.37 -9.11 -6.11
N LYS A 87 15.56 -9.17 -6.72
CA LYS A 87 16.51 -10.28 -6.60
C LYS A 87 16.79 -10.71 -5.16
N ASP A 88 16.99 -9.72 -4.29
CA ASP A 88 17.43 -9.94 -2.91
C ASP A 88 16.24 -10.13 -1.93
N LEU A 89 15.00 -10.22 -2.46
CA LEU A 89 13.81 -10.44 -1.67
C LEU A 89 13.55 -11.94 -1.46
N ALA A 90 13.14 -12.31 -0.25
CA ALA A 90 12.66 -13.66 0.03
C ALA A 90 11.38 -13.97 -0.75
N ALA A 91 11.13 -15.25 -1.04
CA ALA A 91 9.88 -15.68 -1.65
C ALA A 91 8.67 -15.31 -0.77
N GLY A 92 7.59 -14.85 -1.40
CA GLY A 92 6.39 -14.41 -0.67
C GLY A 92 5.60 -13.32 -1.39
N TYR A 93 4.55 -12.84 -0.72
CA TYR A 93 3.72 -11.76 -1.22
C TYR A 93 4.26 -10.39 -0.82
N TYR A 94 4.23 -9.48 -1.77
CA TYR A 94 4.63 -8.09 -1.60
C TYR A 94 3.57 -7.16 -2.17
N LEU A 95 3.62 -5.91 -1.70
CA LEU A 95 2.69 -4.84 -2.06
C LEU A 95 3.48 -3.65 -2.59
N ILE A 96 3.14 -3.20 -3.79
CA ILE A 96 3.70 -1.98 -4.39
C ILE A 96 2.67 -0.87 -4.22
N ALA A 97 2.99 0.14 -3.43
CA ALA A 97 2.20 1.36 -3.31
C ALA A 97 2.65 2.40 -4.35
N LEU A 98 1.70 2.94 -5.11
CA LEU A 98 1.93 3.99 -6.10
C LEU A 98 1.39 5.33 -5.58
N ARG A 99 2.24 6.36 -5.63
CA ARG A 99 1.90 7.74 -5.28
C ARG A 99 2.33 8.68 -6.42
N ASP A 100 1.54 9.71 -6.69
CA ASP A 100 1.81 10.76 -7.69
C ASP A 100 2.66 11.91 -7.11
N GLU A 101 3.12 12.87 -7.94
CA GLU A 101 3.90 14.07 -7.53
C GLU A 101 3.20 14.86 -6.41
N GLY A 102 1.87 14.94 -6.46
CA GLY A 102 1.05 15.56 -5.40
C GLY A 102 0.89 14.71 -4.14
N SER A 103 1.67 13.62 -3.97
CA SER A 103 1.50 12.60 -2.93
C SER A 103 0.12 11.94 -2.89
N LYS A 104 -0.65 12.06 -3.98
CA LYS A 104 -1.95 11.41 -4.11
C LYS A 104 -1.72 9.92 -4.28
N PHE A 105 -2.23 9.14 -3.34
CA PHE A 105 -2.21 7.69 -3.40
C PHE A 105 -3.06 7.20 -4.58
N LYS A 106 -2.45 6.45 -5.49
CA LYS A 106 -3.12 5.92 -6.71
C LYS A 106 -3.60 4.48 -6.51
N GLY A 107 -2.88 3.70 -5.72
CA GLY A 107 -3.27 2.32 -5.43
C GLY A 107 -2.14 1.49 -4.84
N THR A 108 -2.50 0.27 -4.46
CA THR A 108 -1.57 -0.76 -4.02
C THR A 108 -1.76 -2.01 -4.87
N PHE A 109 -0.65 -2.56 -5.36
CA PHE A 109 -0.64 -3.73 -6.26
C PHE A 109 0.10 -4.88 -5.60
N LYS A 110 -0.55 -6.06 -5.56
CA LYS A 110 -0.01 -7.27 -4.95
C LYS A 110 0.71 -8.12 -6.00
N PHE A 111 1.91 -8.59 -5.70
CA PHE A 111 2.60 -9.59 -6.52
C PHE A 111 3.24 -10.68 -5.66
N LEU A 112 3.48 -11.84 -6.27
CA LEU A 112 4.13 -12.99 -5.64
C LEU A 112 5.57 -13.11 -6.15
N LYS A 113 6.58 -13.07 -5.27
CA LYS A 113 7.97 -13.48 -5.56
C LYS A 113 8.10 -14.99 -5.34
N ARG A 114 8.63 -15.70 -6.33
CA ARG A 114 8.97 -17.13 -6.24
C ARG A 114 10.39 -17.35 -5.73
#